data_AF-A0A368SXT9-F1
#
_entry.id   AF-A0A368SXT9-F1
#
_cell.length_a   1.000
_cell.length_b   1.000
_cell.length_c   1.000
_cell.angle_alpha   90.00
_cell.angle_beta   90.00
_cell.angle_gamma   90.00
#
_symmetry.space_group_name_H-M   'P 1'
#
loop_
_entity.id
_entity.type
_entity.pdbx_description
1 polymer ?
#
loop_
_entity_poly.entity_id
_entity_poly.type
_entity_poly.pdbx_seq_one_letter_code
_entity_poly.pdbx_strand_id
1 'polypeptide(L)'
;MTTHPADTAVGVIGTGSALPESRVPSEDVARVVGVEHGWIVERIGVLERRFAAKDETGTDLAARASSAALAAAGVGAEEIDVVILA
;
A
#
# COMPACT_ATOMS: atom_id res chain seq x y z
N MET A 1 -31.88 -0.64 -26.60
CA MET A 1 -30.56 -1.27 -26.80
C MET A 1 -29.97 -1.53 -25.43
N THR A 2 -30.33 -2.66 -24.83
CA THR A 2 -29.88 -3.06 -23.49
C THR A 2 -28.53 -3.75 -23.64
N THR A 3 -27.45 -3.07 -23.28
CA THR A 3 -26.10 -3.64 -23.25
C THR A 3 -26.05 -4.77 -22.22
N HIS A 4 -25.67 -5.96 -22.68
CA HIS A 4 -25.46 -7.14 -21.84
C HIS A 4 -24.03 -7.06 -21.24
N PRO A 5 -23.81 -7.41 -19.96
CA PRO A 5 -22.53 -7.20 -19.25
C PRO A 5 -21.33 -7.99 -19.80
N ALA A 6 -21.52 -8.81 -20.84
CA ALA A 6 -20.46 -9.61 -21.46
C ALA A 6 -19.46 -8.79 -22.31
N ASP A 7 -19.75 -7.52 -22.61
CA ASP A 7 -18.87 -6.64 -23.41
C ASP A 7 -18.09 -5.60 -22.57
N THR A 8 -18.20 -5.62 -21.23
CA THR A 8 -17.45 -4.68 -20.39
C THR A 8 -16.03 -5.17 -20.15
N ALA A 9 -15.06 -4.52 -20.78
CA ALA A 9 -13.64 -4.77 -20.50
C ALA A 9 -13.31 -4.35 -19.06
N VAL A 10 -12.75 -5.29 -18.28
CA VAL A 10 -12.25 -5.02 -16.93
C VAL A 10 -10.76 -4.71 -17.01
N GLY A 11 -10.35 -3.63 -16.36
CA GLY A 11 -8.95 -3.21 -16.33
C GLY A 11 -8.63 -2.39 -15.10
N VAL A 12 -7.33 -2.29 -14.79
CA VAL A 12 -6.82 -1.38 -13.77
C VAL A 12 -6.68 0.01 -14.40
N ILE A 13 -7.51 0.94 -13.97
CA ILE A 13 -7.52 2.31 -14.50
C ILE A 13 -6.61 3.27 -13.73
N GLY A 14 -6.17 2.90 -12.53
CA GLY A 14 -5.23 3.66 -11.72
C GLY A 14 -4.74 2.86 -10.53
N THR A 15 -3.56 3.22 -10.02
CA THR A 15 -2.98 2.64 -8.81
C THR A 15 -2.40 3.74 -7.93
N GLY A 16 -2.33 3.47 -6.64
CA GLY A 16 -1.81 4.41 -5.66
C GLY A 16 -1.17 3.66 -4.50
N SER A 17 -0.27 4.33 -3.81
CA SER A 17 0.40 3.77 -2.64
C SER A 17 0.61 4.86 -1.60
N ALA A 18 0.60 4.44 -0.34
CA ALA A 18 0.99 5.27 0.78
C ALA A 18 1.80 4.40 1.73
N LEU A 19 2.89 4.96 2.24
CA LEU A 19 3.77 4.30 3.19
C LEU A 19 3.91 5.20 4.42
N PRO A 20 4.06 4.62 5.61
CA PRO A 20 4.52 5.37 6.77
C PRO A 20 5.84 6.09 6.48
N GLU A 21 6.01 7.25 7.11
CA GLU A 21 7.22 8.06 6.98
C GLU A 21 8.42 7.42 7.67
N SER A 22 8.19 6.74 8.80
CA SER A 22 9.26 6.14 9.60
C SER A 22 9.93 5.01 8.84
N ARG A 23 11.21 5.21 8.48
CA ARG A 23 12.09 4.23 7.85
C ARG A 23 12.95 3.58 8.92
N VAL A 24 12.86 2.27 9.06
CA VAL A 24 13.62 1.49 10.03
C VAL A 24 14.61 0.58 9.30
N PRO A 25 15.92 0.84 9.41
CA PRO A 25 16.95 -0.01 8.84
C PRO A 25 16.95 -1.42 9.43
N SER A 26 17.33 -2.41 8.63
CA SER A 26 17.46 -3.79 9.10
C SER A 26 18.48 -3.96 10.22
N GLU A 27 19.47 -3.07 10.34
CA GLU A 27 20.42 -3.09 11.45
C GLU A 27 19.75 -2.84 12.81
N ASP A 28 18.82 -1.88 12.87
CA ASP A 28 18.07 -1.58 14.09
C ASP A 28 17.10 -2.71 14.42
N VAL A 29 16.47 -3.30 13.40
CA VAL A 29 15.61 -4.48 13.59
C VAL A 29 16.43 -5.68 14.10
N ALA A 30 17.62 -5.91 13.54
CA ALA A 30 18.50 -6.99 13.96
C ALA A 30 18.89 -6.85 15.45
N ARG A 31 19.18 -5.62 15.88
CA ARG A 31 19.47 -5.29 17.29
C ARG A 31 18.28 -5.59 18.21
N VAL A 32 17.06 -5.24 17.80
CA VAL A 32 15.85 -5.47 18.59
C VAL A 32 15.48 -6.95 18.69
N VAL A 33 15.66 -7.71 17.60
CA VAL A 33 15.30 -9.13 17.52
C VAL A 33 16.42 -10.05 18.03
N GLY A 34 17.66 -9.54 18.15
CA GLY A 34 18.81 -10.30 18.64
C GLY A 34 19.42 -11.24 17.59
N VAL A 35 19.41 -10.85 16.32
CA VAL A 35 20.08 -11.59 15.24
C VAL A 35 21.35 -10.87 14.80
N GLU A 36 22.28 -11.63 14.22
CA GLU A 36 23.55 -11.11 13.73
C GLU A 36 23.37 -10.00 12.69
N HIS A 37 24.33 -9.07 12.66
CA HIS A 37 24.37 -8.02 11.64
C HIS A 37 24.42 -8.64 10.23
N GLY A 38 23.69 -8.05 9.28
CA GLY A 38 23.60 -8.58 7.92
C GLY A 38 22.64 -9.76 7.74
N TRP A 39 22.30 -10.52 8.80
CA TRP A 39 21.45 -11.72 8.69
C TRP A 39 20.12 -11.46 7.97
N ILE A 40 19.44 -10.35 8.30
CA ILE A 40 18.15 -9.99 7.69
C ILE A 40 18.32 -9.71 6.19
N VAL A 41 19.37 -8.99 5.81
CA VAL A 41 19.63 -8.64 4.40
C VAL A 41 20.01 -9.91 3.63
N GLU A 42 20.88 -10.74 4.19
CA GLU A 42 21.34 -11.99 3.57
C GLU A 42 20.20 -13.00 3.37
N ARG A 43 19.29 -13.12 4.35
CA ARG A 43 18.21 -14.12 4.30
C ARG A 43 17.00 -13.71 3.48
N ILE A 44 16.60 -12.44 3.54
CA ILE A 44 15.34 -11.99 2.92
C ILE A 44 15.50 -10.75 2.04
N GLY A 45 16.70 -10.20 1.87
CA GLY A 45 16.97 -9.07 0.98
C GLY A 45 16.40 -7.73 1.43
N VAL A 46 15.87 -7.63 2.66
CA VAL A 46 15.24 -6.40 3.15
C VAL A 46 16.29 -5.49 3.79
N LEU A 47 16.51 -4.31 3.20
CA LEU A 47 17.42 -3.29 3.72
C LEU A 47 16.77 -2.42 4.81
N GLU A 48 15.48 -2.13 4.64
CA GLU A 48 14.69 -1.31 5.55
C GLU A 48 13.21 -1.68 5.45
N ARG A 49 12.42 -1.28 6.46
CA ARG A 49 10.95 -1.29 6.37
C ARG A 49 10.34 -0.03 6.93
N ARG A 50 9.02 0.10 6.79
CA ARG A 50 8.24 1.22 7.30
C ARG A 50 7.42 0.80 8.51
N PHE A 51 7.40 1.63 9.54
CA PHE A 51 6.51 1.45 10.69
C PHE A 51 5.56 2.63 10.80
N ALA A 52 4.27 2.33 10.99
CA ALA A 52 3.26 3.35 11.23
C ALA A 52 3.57 4.09 12.53
N ALA A 53 3.26 5.39 12.55
CA ALA A 53 3.22 6.15 13.79
C ALA A 53 2.12 5.61 14.71
N LYS A 54 2.17 5.95 16.01
CA LYS A 54 1.18 5.45 16.98
C LYS A 54 -0.24 5.90 16.67
N ASP A 55 -0.36 7.02 15.99
CA ASP A 55 -1.58 7.69 15.56
C ASP A 55 -1.90 7.49 14.07
N GLU A 56 -1.09 6.69 13.34
CA GLU A 56 -1.34 6.34 11.94
C GLU A 56 -1.90 4.93 11.84
N THR A 57 -3.08 4.80 11.23
CA THR A 57 -3.79 3.52 11.08
C THR A 57 -3.69 2.97 9.66
N GLY A 58 -4.05 1.69 9.50
CA GLY A 58 -4.17 1.08 8.17
C GLY A 58 -5.19 1.80 7.28
N THR A 59 -6.27 2.34 7.86
CA THR A 59 -7.27 3.11 7.12
C THR A 59 -6.73 4.45 6.64
N ASP A 60 -5.86 5.12 7.40
CA ASP A 60 -5.23 6.37 6.98
C ASP A 60 -4.34 6.15 5.75
N LEU A 61 -3.54 5.08 5.77
CA LEU A 61 -2.71 4.68 4.63
C LEU A 61 -3.57 4.25 3.43
N ALA A 62 -4.61 3.46 3.66
CA ALA A 62 -5.53 3.03 2.60
C ALA A 62 -6.25 4.23 1.96
N ALA A 63 -6.71 5.20 2.76
CA ALA A 63 -7.35 6.41 2.25
C ALA A 63 -6.39 7.21 1.39
N ARG A 64 -5.14 7.43 1.84
CA ARG A 64 -4.10 8.14 1.07
C ARG A 64 -3.75 7.41 -0.23
N ALA A 65 -3.59 6.09 -0.17
CA ALA A 65 -3.31 5.26 -1.35
C ALA A 65 -4.47 5.30 -2.35
N SER A 66 -5.71 5.21 -1.87
CA SER A 66 -6.91 5.30 -2.69
C SER A 66 -7.07 6.67 -3.33
N SER A 67 -6.85 7.76 -2.59
CA SER A 67 -6.86 9.12 -3.17
C SER A 67 -5.84 9.27 -4.30
N ALA A 68 -4.64 8.71 -4.14
CA ALA A 68 -3.63 8.69 -5.20
C ALA A 68 -4.07 7.83 -6.41
N ALA A 69 -4.71 6.69 -6.17
CA ALA A 69 -5.22 5.81 -7.23
C ALA A 69 -6.36 6.47 -8.04
N LEU A 70 -7.30 7.14 -7.36
CA LEU A 70 -8.39 7.89 -7.98
C LEU A 70 -7.84 9.05 -8.82
N ALA A 71 -6.87 9.79 -8.28
CA ALA A 71 -6.20 10.86 -9.02
C ALA A 71 -5.46 10.34 -10.27
N ALA A 72 -4.79 9.18 -10.17
CA ALA A 72 -4.12 8.54 -11.31
C ALA A 72 -5.11 8.04 -12.38
N ALA A 73 -6.29 7.59 -11.95
CA ALA A 73 -7.39 7.17 -12.83
C ALA A 73 -8.20 8.33 -13.42
N GLY A 74 -8.09 9.53 -12.85
CA GLY A 74 -8.85 10.71 -13.27
C GLY A 74 -10.35 10.62 -12.92
N VAL A 75 -10.70 9.88 -11.88
CA VAL A 75 -12.09 9.68 -11.43
C VAL A 75 -12.30 10.22 -10.01
N GLY A 76 -13.54 10.61 -9.72
CA GLY A 76 -13.98 11.06 -8.41
C GLY A 76 -14.32 9.91 -7.45
N ALA A 77 -14.37 10.20 -6.15
CA ALA A 77 -14.76 9.20 -5.14
C ALA A 77 -16.26 8.82 -5.24
N GLU A 78 -17.07 9.73 -5.77
CA GLU A 78 -18.49 9.55 -6.04
C GLU A 78 -18.80 8.54 -7.15
N GLU A 79 -17.80 8.20 -7.98
CA GLU A 79 -17.91 7.20 -9.04
C GLU A 79 -17.65 5.76 -8.53
N ILE A 80 -17.34 5.61 -7.24
CA ILE A 80 -17.00 4.32 -6.65
C ILE A 80 -18.23 3.66 -6.03
N ASP A 81 -18.68 2.57 -6.65
CA ASP A 81 -19.81 1.78 -6.18
C ASP A 81 -19.45 0.86 -5.00
N VAL A 82 -18.20 0.36 -4.96
CA VAL A 82 -17.75 -0.67 -4.01
C VAL A 82 -16.30 -0.41 -3.57
N VAL A 83 -16.06 -0.51 -2.26
CA VAL A 83 -14.72 -0.49 -1.66
C VAL A 83 -14.45 -1.85 -1.02
N ILE A 84 -13.32 -2.46 -1.36
CA ILE A 84 -12.83 -3.70 -0.74
C ILE A 84 -11.48 -3.39 -0.08
N LEU A 85 -11.36 -3.69 1.22
CA LEU A 85 -10.13 -3.52 1.99
C LEU A 85 -9.66 -4.91 2.46
N ALA A 86 -8.40 -5.23 2.20
CA ALA A 86 -7.77 -6.52 2.50
C ALA A 86 -6.50 -6.35 3.34
#